data_AF-A0A221MCN5-F1
#
_entry.id   AF-A0A221MCN5-F1
#
_cell.length_a   1.000
_cell.length_b   1.000
_cell.length_c   1.000
_cell.angle_alpha   90.00
_cell.angle_beta   90.00
_cell.angle_gamma   90.00
#
_symmetry.space_group_name_H-M   'P 1'
#
loop_
_entity.id
_entity.type
_entity.pdbx_description
1 polymer ?
#
loop_
_entity_poly.entity_id
_entity_poly.type
_entity_poly.pdbx_seq_one_letter_code
_entity_poly.pdbx_strand_id
1 'polypeptide(L)'
;MSNENNCYIQLKRESQFVNRFKKFKVIVDKKEMSKISNGEEIIEPVKPGHHVVHVKVDWYQSEGYEFTLKKGEEIRLLCGSPIGGAKVFIPFIFLISVFRPKKYLFIKQEG
;
A
#
# COMPACT_ATOMS: atom_id res chain seq x y z
N MET A 1 -5.86 11.52 27.22
CA MET A 1 -5.61 10.09 27.47
C MET A 1 -4.58 9.62 26.46
N SER A 2 -3.53 8.96 26.96
CA SER A 2 -2.17 8.85 26.43
C SER A 2 -2.03 8.31 25.00
N ASN A 3 -1.39 9.11 24.15
CA ASN A 3 -0.88 8.76 22.81
C ASN A 3 0.40 7.89 22.87
N GLU A 4 0.64 7.17 23.96
CA GLU A 4 1.98 6.68 24.30
C GLU A 4 2.25 5.21 23.95
N ASN A 5 1.31 4.49 23.32
CA ASN A 5 1.48 3.07 23.01
C ASN A 5 1.24 2.74 21.52
N ASN A 6 1.33 3.73 20.64
CA ASN A 6 1.16 3.49 19.21
C ASN A 6 2.51 3.57 18.49
N CYS A 7 2.66 2.70 17.50
CA CYS A 7 3.62 2.79 16.43
C CYS A 7 2.91 3.39 15.21
N TYR A 8 3.66 3.80 14.19
CA TYR A 8 3.07 4.47 13.02
C TYR A 8 3.48 3.79 11.72
N ILE A 9 2.51 3.66 10.82
CA ILE A 9 2.76 3.36 9.41
C ILE A 9 2.59 4.66 8.65
N GLN A 10 3.69 5.20 8.11
CA GLN A 10 3.64 6.26 7.12
C GLN A 10 3.57 5.61 5.74
N LEU A 11 2.44 5.72 5.06
CA LEU A 11 2.22 5.13 3.76
C LEU A 11 2.04 6.21 2.71
N LYS A 12 2.90 6.19 1.71
CA LYS A 12 2.81 7.03 0.52
C LYS A 12 2.34 6.21 -0.67
N ARG A 13 1.48 6.81 -1.50
CA ARG A 13 1.11 6.24 -2.78
C ARG A 13 1.82 6.97 -3.92
N GLU A 14 2.50 6.23 -4.79
CA GLU A 14 3.09 6.82 -5.99
C GLU A 14 2.02 7.53 -6.84
N SER A 15 2.36 8.70 -7.37
CA SER A 15 1.51 9.39 -8.34
C SER A 15 1.66 8.73 -9.71
N GLN A 16 0.63 8.02 -10.15
CA GLN A 16 0.65 7.24 -11.39
C GLN A 16 -0.60 7.51 -12.22
N PHE A 17 -0.48 7.36 -13.55
CA PHE A 17 -1.65 7.48 -14.44
C PHE A 17 -2.61 6.30 -14.24
N VAL A 18 -2.06 5.09 -14.06
CA VAL A 18 -2.83 3.90 -13.72
C VAL A 18 -3.50 4.10 -12.37
N ASN A 19 -4.80 3.83 -12.30
CA ASN A 19 -5.63 4.02 -11.11
C ASN A 19 -5.68 5.45 -10.57
N ARG A 20 -5.33 6.48 -11.36
CA ARG A 20 -5.27 7.88 -10.90
C ARG A 20 -6.52 8.34 -10.14
N PHE A 21 -7.70 7.97 -10.63
CA PHE A 21 -9.00 8.36 -10.05
C PHE A 21 -9.55 7.38 -8.99
N LYS A 22 -8.86 6.26 -8.77
CA LYS A 22 -9.26 5.25 -7.78
C LYS A 22 -8.50 5.48 -6.49
N LYS A 23 -9.14 5.27 -5.34
CA LYS A 23 -8.45 5.19 -4.04
C LYS A 23 -8.06 3.75 -3.76
N PHE A 24 -6.87 3.54 -3.19
CA PHE A 24 -6.46 2.23 -2.68
C PHE A 24 -6.96 2.08 -1.26
N LYS A 25 -7.59 0.95 -0.94
CA LYS A 25 -7.91 0.57 0.44
C LYS A 25 -6.63 0.09 1.11
N VAL A 26 -6.37 0.59 2.31
CA VAL A 26 -5.24 0.17 3.15
C VAL A 26 -5.78 -0.80 4.17
N ILE A 27 -5.24 -2.02 4.17
CA ILE A 27 -5.72 -3.11 5.02
C ILE A 27 -4.54 -3.55 5.89
N VAL A 28 -4.72 -3.46 7.20
CA VAL A 28 -3.74 -3.89 8.21
C VAL A 28 -4.38 -5.00 9.03
N ASP A 29 -3.70 -6.15 9.16
CA ASP A 29 -4.18 -7.31 9.92
C ASP A 29 -5.62 -7.73 9.56
N LYS A 30 -5.91 -7.75 8.26
CA LYS A 30 -7.23 -8.11 7.67
C LYS A 30 -8.35 -7.09 7.94
N LYS A 31 -8.04 -5.91 8.51
CA LYS A 31 -9.00 -4.82 8.74
C LYS A 31 -8.73 -3.64 7.81
N GLU A 32 -9.76 -3.15 7.11
CA GLU A 32 -9.68 -1.90 6.33
C GLU A 32 -9.51 -0.73 7.32
N MET A 33 -8.37 -0.05 7.25
CA MET A 33 -8.04 1.09 8.13
C MET A 33 -8.43 2.41 7.47
N SER A 34 -8.06 2.58 6.20
CA SER A 34 -8.26 3.84 5.48
C SER A 34 -8.19 3.66 3.96
N LYS A 35 -8.26 4.77 3.23
CA LYS A 35 -8.16 4.82 1.77
C LYS A 35 -7.18 5.92 1.37
N ILE A 36 -6.27 5.60 0.45
CA ILE A 36 -5.22 6.51 -0.03
C ILE A 36 -5.40 6.85 -1.52
N SER A 37 -5.44 8.15 -1.81
CA SER A 37 -5.62 8.74 -3.13
C SER A 37 -4.29 8.78 -3.89
N ASN A 38 -4.35 9.05 -5.19
CA ASN A 38 -3.15 9.10 -6.02
C ASN A 38 -2.19 10.22 -5.56
N GLY A 39 -0.94 9.89 -5.23
CA GLY A 39 0.05 10.85 -4.73
C GLY A 39 -0.13 11.25 -3.26
N GLU A 40 -1.14 10.71 -2.58
CA GLU A 40 -1.41 11.01 -1.17
C GLU A 40 -0.41 10.26 -0.26
N GLU A 41 -0.25 10.80 0.94
CA GLU A 41 0.51 10.23 2.03
C GLU A 41 -0.35 10.27 3.30
N ILE A 42 -0.39 9.15 4.03
CA ILE A 42 -1.19 9.00 5.24
C ILE A 42 -0.32 8.44 6.37
N ILE A 43 -0.76 8.66 7.60
CA ILE A 43 -0.14 8.11 8.80
C ILE A 43 -1.21 7.34 9.57
N GLU A 44 -0.98 6.05 9.78
CA GLU A 44 -1.90 5.15 10.48
C GLU A 44 -1.28 4.66 11.80
N PRO A 45 -1.94 4.86 12.95
CA PRO A 45 -1.47 4.30 14.21
C PRO A 45 -1.75 2.80 14.27
N VAL A 46 -0.75 2.03 14.71
CA VAL A 46 -0.85 0.60 14.99
C VAL A 46 -0.27 0.27 16.36
N LYS A 47 -0.59 -0.91 16.89
CA LYS A 47 0.02 -1.37 18.14
C LYS A 47 1.48 -1.77 17.89
N PRO A 48 2.32 -1.85 18.93
CA PRO A 48 3.60 -2.53 18.84
C PRO A 48 3.38 -4.03 18.62
N GLY A 49 4.21 -4.64 17.79
CA GLY A 49 4.09 -6.05 17.43
C GLY A 49 4.32 -6.31 15.95
N HIS A 50 4.01 -7.54 15.55
CA HIS A 50 4.07 -7.99 14.17
C HIS A 50 2.76 -7.66 13.45
N HIS A 51 2.87 -7.11 12.26
CA HIS A 51 1.75 -6.66 11.43
C HIS A 51 1.94 -7.05 9.97
N VAL A 52 0.81 -7.20 9.28
CA VAL A 52 0.79 -7.38 7.81
C VAL A 52 -0.07 -6.31 7.18
N VAL A 53 0.51 -5.53 6.27
CA VAL A 53 -0.20 -4.52 5.48
C VAL A 53 -0.30 -4.92 4.03
N HIS A 54 -1.46 -4.68 3.41
CA HIS A 54 -1.63 -4.78 1.97
C HIS A 54 -2.55 -3.66 1.47
N VAL A 55 -2.42 -3.34 0.18
CA VAL A 55 -3.30 -2.39 -0.49
C VAL A 55 -4.22 -3.12 -1.48
N LYS A 56 -5.42 -2.59 -1.65
CA LYS A 56 -6.43 -3.16 -2.54
C LYS A 56 -7.10 -2.08 -3.39
N VAL A 57 -7.34 -2.37 -4.66
CA VAL A 57 -8.24 -1.59 -5.52
C VAL A 57 -9.04 -2.56 -6.40
N ASP A 58 -10.36 -2.34 -6.46
CA ASP A 58 -11.29 -3.26 -7.12
C ASP A 58 -11.05 -4.72 -6.67
N TRP A 59 -10.80 -5.66 -7.60
CA TRP A 59 -10.49 -7.06 -7.31
C TRP A 59 -8.99 -7.34 -7.12
N TYR A 60 -8.12 -6.35 -7.28
CA TYR A 60 -6.67 -6.52 -7.14
C TYR A 60 -6.21 -6.21 -5.72
N GLN A 61 -5.35 -7.07 -5.19
CA GLN A 61 -4.74 -6.92 -3.87
C GLN A 61 -3.23 -7.14 -4.01
N SER A 62 -2.41 -6.32 -3.35
CA SER A 62 -0.97 -6.55 -3.32
C SER A 62 -0.61 -7.82 -2.55
N GLU A 63 0.63 -8.27 -2.70
CA GLU A 63 1.25 -9.10 -1.67
C GLU A 63 1.28 -8.35 -0.32
N GLY A 64 1.25 -9.09 0.78
CA GLY A 64 1.36 -8.52 2.12
C GLY A 64 2.80 -8.14 2.40
N TYR A 65 2.99 -6.96 2.98
CA TYR A 65 4.27 -6.55 3.54
C TYR A 65 4.23 -6.79 5.05
N GLU A 66 5.13 -7.65 5.52
CA GLU A 66 5.25 -8.03 6.92
C GLU A 66 6.32 -7.17 7.62
N PHE A 67 6.02 -6.69 8.81
CA PHE A 67 6.95 -5.86 9.58
C PHE A 67 6.65 -5.98 11.07
N THR A 68 7.64 -5.62 11.89
CA THR A 68 7.50 -5.61 13.35
C THR A 68 7.93 -4.25 13.86
N LEU A 69 7.08 -3.60 14.66
CA LEU A 69 7.37 -2.32 15.30
C LEU A 69 7.43 -2.46 16.81
N LYS A 70 8.43 -1.84 17.43
CA LYS A 70 8.49 -1.57 18.86
C LYS A 70 7.82 -0.24 19.16
N LYS A 71 7.46 -0.04 20.43
CA LYS A 71 6.82 1.19 20.90
C LYS A 71 7.58 2.44 20.43
N GLY A 72 6.86 3.36 19.79
CA GLY A 72 7.39 4.62 19.28
C GLY A 72 8.09 4.52 17.91
N GLU A 73 8.21 3.32 17.34
CA GLU A 73 8.77 3.16 16.00
C GLU A 73 7.76 3.52 14.91
N GLU A 74 8.30 3.92 13.77
CA GLU A 74 7.58 4.24 12.55
C GLU A 74 8.21 3.44 11.40
N ILE A 75 7.36 2.93 10.50
CA ILE A 75 7.80 2.41 9.20
C ILE A 75 7.28 3.29 8.08
N ARG A 76 8.15 3.57 7.12
CA ARG A 76 7.82 4.28 5.89
C ARG A 76 7.67 3.31 4.74
N LEU A 77 6.51 3.33 4.12
CA LEU A 77 6.13 2.42 3.05
C LEU A 77 5.68 3.20 1.82
N LEU A 78 5.97 2.63 0.66
CA LEU A 78 5.52 3.11 -0.63
C LEU A 78 4.63 2.05 -1.28
N CYS A 79 3.49 2.48 -1.82
CA CYS A 79 2.59 1.61 -2.60
C CYS A 79 2.27 2.20 -3.98
N GLY A 80 1.84 1.32 -4.89
CA GLY A 80 1.54 1.71 -6.27
C GLY A 80 1.23 0.51 -7.16
N SER A 81 1.32 0.72 -8.46
CA SER A 81 1.30 -0.32 -9.49
C SER A 81 2.65 -0.40 -10.19
N PRO A 82 3.15 -1.60 -10.54
CA PRO A 82 4.37 -1.69 -11.36
C PRO A 82 4.15 -1.22 -12.81
N ILE A 83 2.89 -0.99 -13.22
CA ILE A 83 2.50 -0.44 -14.50
C ILE A 83 2.50 1.09 -14.39
N GLY A 84 3.64 1.70 -14.70
CA GLY A 84 3.83 3.15 -14.71
C GLY A 84 4.77 3.59 -15.83
N GLY A 85 4.81 4.90 -16.09
CA GLY A 85 5.66 5.48 -17.14
C GLY A 85 5.44 4.84 -18.52
N ALA A 86 6.54 4.57 -19.23
CA ALA A 86 6.49 3.99 -20.57
C ALA A 86 5.83 2.60 -20.65
N LYS A 87 5.75 1.85 -19.53
CA LYS A 87 5.13 0.52 -19.51
C LYS A 87 3.63 0.55 -19.80
N VAL A 88 2.99 1.71 -19.65
CA VAL A 88 1.57 1.89 -19.99
C VAL A 88 1.31 1.69 -21.49
N PHE A 89 2.32 1.90 -22.34
CA PHE A 89 2.22 1.73 -23.80
C PHE A 89 2.52 0.30 -24.28
N ILE A 90 2.91 -0.61 -23.38
CA ILE A 90 3.16 -2.01 -23.77
C ILE A 90 1.82 -2.68 -24.10
N PRO A 91 1.66 -3.23 -25.32
CA PRO A 91 0.42 -3.88 -25.71
C PRO A 91 0.13 -5.06 -24.77
N PHE A 92 -1.13 -5.19 -24.37
CA PHE A 92 -1.61 -6.25 -23.47
C PHE A 92 -0.98 -6.27 -22.06
N ILE A 93 -0.30 -5.20 -21.62
CA ILE A 93 0.28 -5.16 -20.26
C ILE A 93 -0.76 -5.38 -19.16
N PHE A 94 -2.00 -4.92 -19.37
CA PHE A 94 -3.11 -5.16 -18.47
C PHE A 94 -3.60 -6.61 -18.49
N LEU A 95 -3.38 -7.39 -19.56
CA LEU A 95 -3.73 -8.81 -19.59
C LEU A 95 -2.88 -9.61 -18.60
N ILE A 96 -1.63 -9.18 -18.34
CA ILE A 96 -0.78 -9.77 -17.30
C ILE A 96 -1.43 -9.67 -15.92
N SER A 97 -2.19 -8.61 -15.66
CA SER A 97 -2.90 -8.44 -14.39
C SER A 97 -3.97 -9.51 -14.15
N VAL A 98 -4.52 -10.10 -15.22
CA VAL A 98 -5.47 -11.22 -15.12
C VAL A 98 -4.77 -12.50 -14.65
N PHE A 99 -3.58 -12.77 -15.18
CA PHE A 99 -2.81 -13.98 -14.81
C PHE A 99 -2.01 -13.83 -13.51
N ARG A 100 -1.67 -12.61 -13.10
CA ARG A 100 -0.92 -12.32 -11.87
C ARG A 100 -1.51 -11.14 -11.09
N PRO A 101 -2.74 -11.28 -10.56
CA PRO A 101 -3.46 -10.18 -9.91
C PRO A 101 -2.72 -9.65 -8.67
N LYS A 102 -2.00 -10.52 -7.94
CA LYS A 102 -1.19 -10.12 -6.78
C LYS A 102 -0.03 -9.18 -7.11
N LYS A 103 0.43 -9.19 -8.36
CA LYS A 103 1.51 -8.33 -8.87
C LYS A 103 0.98 -7.04 -9.53
N TYR A 104 -0.33 -6.81 -9.53
CA TYR A 104 -0.90 -5.59 -10.08
C TYR A 104 -0.66 -4.37 -9.19
N LEU A 105 -0.51 -4.62 -7.89
CA LEU A 105 -0.20 -3.63 -6.86
C LEU A 105 1.05 -4.07 -6.11
N PHE A 106 1.80 -3.11 -5.58
CA PHE A 106 2.92 -3.37 -4.69
C PHE A 106 2.80 -2.55 -3.41
N ILE A 107 3.48 -3.03 -2.39
CA ILE A 107 3.87 -2.29 -1.19
C ILE A 107 5.32 -2.66 -0.88
N LYS A 108 6.14 -1.67 -0.54
CA LYS A 108 7.57 -1.85 -0.22
C LYS A 108 8.00 -0.82 0.81
N GLN A 109 9.09 -1.08 1.52
CA GLN A 109 9.71 -0.08 2.38
C GLN A 109 10.31 1.04 1.53
N GLU A 110 10.09 2.28 1.97
CA GLU A 110 10.80 3.44 1.44
C GLU A 110 12.23 3.40 2.00
N GLY A 111 13.23 3.43 1.11
CA GLY A 111 14.65 3.32 1.45
C GLY A 111 15.28 4.64 1.83
#